data_AF-A0AA37KPS1-F1
#
_entry.id   AF-A0AA37KPS1-F1
#
_cell.length_a   1.000
_cell.length_b   1.000
_cell.length_c   1.000
_cell.angle_alpha   90.00
_cell.angle_beta   90.00
_cell.angle_gamma   90.00
#
_symmetry.space_group_name_H-M   'P 1'
#
loop_
_entity.id
_entity.type
_entity.pdbx_description
1 polymer ?
#
loop_
_entity_poly.entity_id
_entity_poly.type
_entity_poly.pdbx_seq_one_letter_code
_entity_poly.pdbx_strand_id
1 'polypeptide(L)'
;MKCFTGLVGAFTPEEVIFMLYMADRTRLREKGYDTLRSKRYYMENMEMGSRIFDKCVEKTTRMGLLERVPVSGMYDYLWHMDSYNRLVGILAELGNPFSTRAFCHRMFDVEKRTVASVSDEEVSQWKERHRKV
;
A
#
# COMPACT_ATOMS: atom_id res chain seq x y z
N MET A 1 1.29 -16.38 -3.38
CA MET A 1 1.22 -15.09 -2.65
C MET A 1 0.22 -15.28 -1.52
N LYS A 2 0.60 -15.08 -0.25
CA LYS A 2 -0.38 -15.06 0.85
C LYS A 2 -0.94 -13.65 0.93
N CYS A 3 -2.23 -13.46 0.63
CA CYS A 3 -2.89 -12.18 0.85
C CYS A 3 -2.91 -11.91 2.36
N PHE A 4 -2.34 -10.78 2.79
CA PHE A 4 -2.43 -10.39 4.19
C PHE A 4 -3.84 -9.86 4.45
N THR A 5 -4.66 -10.63 5.14
CA THR A 5 -6.08 -10.34 5.39
C THR A 5 -6.31 -8.99 6.07
N GLY A 6 -5.34 -8.50 6.84
CA GLY A 6 -5.42 -7.18 7.46
C GLY A 6 -5.46 -6.01 6.45
N LEU A 7 -5.00 -6.20 5.21
CA LEU A 7 -5.15 -5.19 4.15
C LEU A 7 -6.63 -4.96 3.82
N VAL A 8 -7.43 -6.02 3.77
CA VAL A 8 -8.88 -5.95 3.46
C VAL A 8 -9.66 -5.23 4.56
N GLY A 9 -9.17 -5.27 5.80
CA GLY A 9 -9.74 -4.48 6.90
C GLY A 9 -9.48 -2.98 6.74
N ALA A 10 -8.32 -2.62 6.18
CA ALA A 10 -7.74 -1.28 6.25
C ALA A 10 -7.92 -0.42 4.99
N PHE A 11 -8.01 -1.05 3.82
CA PHE A 11 -8.00 -0.41 2.51
C PHE A 11 -9.20 -0.86 1.67
N THR A 12 -9.55 -0.07 0.64
CA THR A 12 -10.62 -0.48 -0.30
C THR A 12 -10.16 -1.68 -1.15
N PRO A 13 -11.08 -2.47 -1.74
CA PRO A 13 -10.70 -3.57 -2.62
C PRO A 13 -9.75 -3.16 -3.74
N GLU A 14 -9.96 -1.99 -4.35
CA GLU A 14 -9.12 -1.45 -5.42
C GLU A 14 -7.71 -1.11 -4.93
N GLU A 15 -7.59 -0.48 -3.76
CA GLU A 15 -6.30 -0.21 -3.12
C GLU A 15 -5.56 -1.51 -2.80
N VAL A 16 -6.27 -2.54 -2.30
CA VAL A 16 -5.68 -3.86 -2.01
C VAL A 16 -5.19 -4.54 -3.29
N ILE A 17 -6.01 -4.55 -4.36
CA ILE A 17 -5.62 -5.10 -5.67
C ILE A 17 -4.36 -4.39 -6.18
N PHE A 18 -4.33 -3.05 -6.09
CA PHE A 18 -3.18 -2.26 -6.50
C PHE A 18 -1.92 -2.65 -5.73
N MET A 19 -1.99 -2.68 -4.39
CA MET A 19 -0.85 -3.04 -3.53
C MET A 19 -0.31 -4.44 -3.82
N LEU A 20 -1.21 -5.42 -3.95
CA LEU A 20 -0.82 -6.81 -4.26
C LEU A 20 -0.18 -6.92 -5.64
N TYR A 21 -0.74 -6.24 -6.64
CA TYR A 21 -0.17 -6.21 -7.98
C TYR A 21 1.24 -5.60 -7.97
N MET A 22 1.41 -4.43 -7.33
CA MET A 22 2.72 -3.76 -7.26
C MET A 22 3.78 -4.59 -6.52
N ALA A 23 3.40 -5.29 -5.45
CA ALA A 23 4.29 -6.21 -4.74
C ALA A 23 4.70 -7.40 -5.62
N ASP A 24 3.78 -7.99 -6.38
CA ASP A 24 4.09 -9.09 -7.30
C ASP A 24 5.02 -8.63 -8.45
N ARG A 25 4.76 -7.46 -9.02
CA ARG A 25 5.63 -6.83 -10.04
C ARG A 25 7.05 -6.63 -9.52
N THR A 26 7.19 -6.23 -8.27
CA THR A 26 8.52 -6.04 -7.67
C THR A 26 9.26 -7.35 -7.50
N ARG A 27 8.57 -8.41 -7.06
CA ARG A 27 9.15 -9.78 -7.06
C ARG A 27 9.57 -10.26 -8.44
N LEU A 28 8.80 -9.94 -9.49
CA LEU A 28 9.20 -10.27 -10.87
C LEU A 28 10.46 -9.48 -11.26
N ARG A 29 10.54 -8.20 -10.92
CA ARG A 29 11.74 -7.39 -11.16
C ARG A 29 12.97 -7.94 -10.45
N GLU A 30 12.85 -8.35 -9.19
CA GLU A 30 13.93 -8.97 -8.40
C GLU A 30 14.46 -10.26 -9.03
N LYS A 31 13.64 -10.97 -9.82
CA LYS A 31 14.04 -12.16 -10.59
C LYS A 31 14.66 -11.82 -11.95
N GLY A 32 14.84 -10.54 -12.27
CA GLY A 32 15.44 -10.07 -13.53
C GLY A 32 14.46 -9.93 -14.70
N TYR A 33 13.14 -10.03 -14.45
CA TYR A 33 12.16 -9.76 -15.50
C TYR A 33 12.04 -8.26 -15.77
N ASP A 34 11.94 -7.88 -17.05
CA ASP A 34 11.55 -6.53 -17.42
C ASP A 34 10.08 -6.28 -17.03
N THR A 35 9.90 -5.32 -16.12
CA THR A 35 8.60 -4.94 -15.59
C THR A 35 8.11 -3.56 -16.03
N LEU A 36 8.84 -2.86 -16.90
CA LEU A 36 8.43 -1.55 -17.40
C LEU A 36 7.22 -1.69 -18.34
N ARG A 37 6.10 -1.05 -18.01
CA ARG A 37 4.85 -1.17 -18.77
C ARG A 37 4.12 0.17 -18.83
N SER A 38 3.24 0.32 -19.81
CA SER A 38 2.40 1.52 -19.94
C SER A 38 1.35 1.58 -18.83
N LYS A 39 0.88 2.79 -18.50
CA LYS A 39 -0.26 2.98 -17.57
C LYS A 39 -1.48 2.13 -17.98
N ARG A 40 -1.77 2.06 -19.29
CA ARG A 40 -2.86 1.26 -19.84
C ARG A 40 -2.72 -0.22 -19.49
N TYR A 41 -1.52 -0.78 -19.62
CA TYR A 41 -1.26 -2.17 -19.25
C TYR A 41 -1.56 -2.42 -17.76
N TYR A 42 -1.09 -1.54 -16.87
CA TYR A 42 -1.38 -1.66 -15.43
C TYR A 42 -2.88 -1.63 -15.13
N MET A 43 -3.60 -0.68 -15.74
CA MET A 43 -5.05 -0.55 -15.58
C MET A 43 -5.81 -1.80 -16.05
N GLU A 44 -5.49 -2.31 -17.25
CA GLU A 44 -6.14 -3.49 -17.81
C GLU A 44 -5.90 -4.75 -16.96
N ASN A 45 -4.68 -4.96 -16.46
CA ASN A 45 -4.35 -6.12 -15.63
C ASN A 45 -4.96 -6.09 -14.22
N MET A 46 -5.32 -4.90 -13.73
CA MET A 46 -5.99 -4.73 -12.43
C MET A 46 -7.51 -4.51 -12.58
N GLU A 47 -8.03 -4.54 -13.81
CA GLU A 47 -9.42 -4.19 -14.14
C GLU A 47 -9.84 -2.83 -13.54
N MET A 48 -8.92 -1.87 -13.56
CA MET A 48 -9.04 -0.60 -12.84
C MET A 48 -9.19 0.59 -13.79
N GLY A 49 -10.24 1.38 -13.61
CA GLY A 49 -10.43 2.62 -14.37
C GLY A 49 -9.38 3.69 -14.03
N SER A 50 -9.07 4.58 -14.99
CA SER A 50 -7.99 5.58 -14.83
C SER A 50 -8.09 6.41 -13.56
N ARG A 51 -9.28 6.87 -13.18
CA ARG A 51 -9.45 7.69 -11.98
C ARG A 51 -9.11 6.93 -10.69
N ILE A 52 -9.45 5.63 -10.63
CA ILE A 52 -9.17 4.78 -9.47
C ILE A 52 -7.67 4.47 -9.44
N PHE A 53 -7.08 4.16 -10.59
CA PHE A 53 -5.65 3.92 -10.72
C PHE A 53 -4.83 5.13 -10.25
N ASP A 54 -5.18 6.34 -10.73
CA ASP A 54 -4.49 7.57 -10.35
C ASP A 54 -4.62 7.86 -8.84
N LYS A 55 -5.78 7.57 -8.23
CA LYS A 55 -5.95 7.67 -6.78
C LYS A 55 -5.07 6.68 -6.01
N CYS A 56 -4.95 5.45 -6.48
CA CYS A 56 -4.10 4.44 -5.85
C CYS A 56 -2.62 4.85 -5.94
N VAL A 57 -2.18 5.31 -7.11
CA VAL A 57 -0.83 5.88 -7.30
C VAL A 57 -0.62 7.04 -6.33
N GLU A 58 -1.50 8.04 -6.32
CA GLU A 58 -1.36 9.22 -5.45
C GLU A 58 -1.28 8.84 -3.96
N LYS A 59 -2.18 7.97 -3.49
CA LYS A 59 -2.22 7.53 -2.09
C LYS A 59 -0.97 6.73 -1.72
N THR A 60 -0.58 5.77 -2.53
CA THR A 60 0.58 4.91 -2.24
C THR A 60 1.91 5.65 -2.35
N THR A 61 2.01 6.63 -3.25
CA THR A 61 3.16 7.55 -3.29
C THR A 61 3.23 8.39 -2.02
N ARG A 62 2.11 8.98 -1.59
CA ARG A 62 2.05 9.75 -0.34
C ARG A 62 2.40 8.91 0.89
N MET A 63 1.99 7.65 0.90
CA MET A 63 2.32 6.71 1.97
C MET A 63 3.80 6.28 1.96
N GLY A 64 4.57 6.63 0.92
CA GLY A 64 5.96 6.18 0.76
C GLY A 64 6.09 4.71 0.36
N LEU A 65 5.03 4.13 -0.20
CA LEU A 65 5.02 2.75 -0.71
C LEU A 65 5.45 2.68 -2.18
N LEU A 66 5.26 3.77 -2.92
CA LEU A 66 5.45 3.83 -4.36
C LEU A 66 6.27 5.07 -4.75
N GLU A 67 7.24 4.89 -5.62
CA GLU A 67 7.88 5.98 -6.36
C GLU A 67 7.48 5.90 -7.84
N ARG A 68 7.20 7.06 -8.44
CA ARG A 68 6.82 7.18 -9.83
C ARG A 68 7.95 7.88 -10.60
N VAL A 69 8.72 7.11 -11.35
CA VAL A 69 9.90 7.59 -12.08
C VAL A 69 9.56 7.77 -13.56
N PRO A 70 9.74 8.96 -14.16
CA PRO A 70 9.51 9.14 -15.59
C PRO A 70 10.59 8.40 -16.41
N VAL A 71 10.16 7.62 -17.41
CA VAL A 71 11.04 6.87 -18.31
C VAL A 71 10.52 6.99 -19.74
N SER A 72 11.25 7.69 -20.61
CA SER A 72 10.95 7.80 -22.05
C SER A 72 9.48 8.14 -22.39
N GLY A 73 8.91 9.15 -21.71
CA GLY A 73 7.50 9.55 -21.89
C GLY A 73 6.47 8.64 -21.20
N MET A 74 6.93 7.59 -20.51
CA MET A 74 6.14 6.73 -19.63
C MET A 74 6.54 6.92 -18.16
N TYR A 75 6.01 6.08 -17.29
CA TYR A 75 6.37 6.02 -15.89
C TYR A 75 6.72 4.60 -15.48
N ASP A 76 7.83 4.46 -14.76
CA ASP A 76 8.12 3.28 -13.96
C ASP A 76 7.55 3.48 -12.55
N TYR A 77 6.90 2.44 -12.03
CA TYR A 77 6.22 2.43 -10.76
C TYR A 77 7.01 1.51 -9.81
N LEU A 78 7.89 2.10 -9.01
CA LEU A 78 8.78 1.38 -8.11
C LEU A 78 8.10 1.18 -6.77
N TRP A 79 7.84 -0.06 -6.40
CA TRP A 79 7.24 -0.39 -5.10
C TRP A 79 8.34 -0.63 -4.06
N HIS A 80 8.24 0.03 -2.91
CA HIS A 80 9.19 -0.12 -1.81
C HIS A 80 8.74 -1.26 -0.89
N MET A 81 9.33 -2.44 -1.08
CA MET A 81 8.99 -3.63 -0.29
C MET A 81 9.26 -3.44 1.21
N ASP A 82 10.28 -2.68 1.62
CA ASP A 82 10.55 -2.39 3.02
C ASP A 82 9.41 -1.59 3.67
N SER A 83 8.94 -0.54 3.01
CA SER A 83 7.76 0.23 3.44
C SER A 83 6.50 -0.63 3.47
N TYR A 84 6.33 -1.53 2.49
CA TYR A 84 5.19 -2.44 2.46
C TYR A 84 5.24 -3.48 3.60
N ASN A 85 6.42 -4.04 3.89
CA ASN A 85 6.62 -4.96 5.01
C ASN A 85 6.39 -4.26 6.35
N ARG A 86 6.83 -3.00 6.49
CA ARG A 86 6.51 -2.14 7.64
C ARG A 86 5.00 -1.98 7.80
N LEU A 87 4.28 -1.66 6.72
CA LEU A 87 2.81 -1.57 6.76
C LEU A 87 2.20 -2.88 7.24
N VAL A 88 2.56 -4.01 6.64
CA VAL A 88 2.05 -5.34 7.05
C VAL A 88 2.33 -5.62 8.53
N GLY A 89 3.52 -5.25 9.04
CA GLY A 89 3.86 -5.35 10.47
C GLY A 89 2.94 -4.52 11.36
N ILE A 90 2.67 -3.27 10.99
CA ILE A 90 1.72 -2.40 11.71
C ILE A 90 0.33 -3.03 11.76
N LEU A 91 -0.18 -3.50 10.61
CA LEU A 91 -1.51 -4.11 10.52
C LEU A 91 -1.59 -5.41 11.34
N ALA A 92 -0.53 -6.22 11.35
CA ALA A 92 -0.44 -7.44 12.15
C ALA A 92 -0.44 -7.14 13.66
N GLU A 93 0.24 -6.08 14.09
CA GLU A 93 0.29 -5.68 15.50
C GLU A 93 -1.09 -5.23 16.00
N LEU A 94 -1.84 -4.46 15.20
CA LEU A 94 -3.19 -4.00 15.56
C LEU A 94 -4.20 -5.15 15.70
N GLY A 95 -4.04 -6.22 14.92
CA GLY A 95 -4.67 -7.54 15.12
C GLY A 95 -6.20 -7.62 14.93
N ASN A 96 -6.93 -6.50 14.96
CA ASN A 96 -8.38 -6.47 14.72
C ASN A 96 -8.77 -5.50 13.57
N PRO A 97 -9.75 -5.87 12.71
CA PRO A 97 -10.09 -5.07 11.52
C PRO A 97 -10.57 -3.65 11.81
N PHE A 98 -11.32 -3.44 12.89
CA PHE A 98 -11.89 -2.13 13.23
C PHE A 98 -10.79 -1.13 13.64
N SER A 99 -9.92 -1.53 14.56
CA SER A 99 -8.76 -0.76 15.00
C SER A 99 -7.81 -0.49 13.83
N THR A 100 -7.57 -1.50 12.99
CA THR A 100 -6.72 -1.38 11.80
C THR A 100 -7.28 -0.33 10.83
N ARG A 101 -8.59 -0.38 10.53
CA ARG A 101 -9.24 0.60 9.65
C ARG A 101 -9.15 2.02 10.21
N ALA A 102 -9.49 2.18 11.48
CA ALA A 102 -9.48 3.49 12.13
C ALA A 102 -8.07 4.08 12.18
N PHE A 103 -7.07 3.26 12.48
CA PHE A 103 -5.67 3.65 12.47
C PHE A 103 -5.21 4.11 11.09
N CYS A 104 -5.42 3.27 10.06
CA CYS A 104 -4.99 3.58 8.70
C CYS A 104 -5.68 4.84 8.15
N HIS A 105 -6.98 4.99 8.42
CA HIS A 105 -7.71 6.19 8.05
C HIS A 105 -7.09 7.43 8.72
N ARG A 106 -6.82 7.37 10.03
CA ARG A 106 -6.23 8.49 10.76
C ARG A 106 -4.83 8.84 10.23
N MET A 107 -3.94 7.86 10.13
CA MET A 107 -2.54 8.10 9.78
C MET A 107 -2.35 8.47 8.31
N PHE A 108 -3.00 7.73 7.39
CA PHE A 108 -2.68 7.82 5.96
C PHE A 108 -3.68 8.68 5.18
N ASP A 109 -4.96 8.71 5.59
CA ASP A 109 -5.97 9.51 4.90
C ASP A 109 -6.18 10.89 5.53
N VAL A 110 -6.10 11.03 6.85
CA VAL A 110 -6.29 12.32 7.53
C VAL A 110 -4.96 13.04 7.73
N GLU A 111 -4.00 12.41 8.40
CA GLU A 111 -2.70 13.03 8.72
C GLU A 111 -1.70 12.97 7.55
N LYS A 112 -2.03 12.22 6.49
CA LYS A 112 -1.22 12.14 5.26
C LYS A 112 0.22 11.69 5.50
N ARG A 113 0.44 10.87 6.53
CA ARG A 113 1.77 10.38 6.92
C ARG A 113 2.29 9.30 5.98
N THR A 114 3.60 9.15 5.95
CA THR A 114 4.25 7.98 5.33
C THR A 114 4.22 6.81 6.31
N VAL A 115 4.24 5.59 5.79
CA VAL A 115 4.33 4.36 6.61
C VAL A 115 5.59 4.38 7.49
N ALA A 116 6.72 4.83 6.94
CA ALA A 116 7.99 4.91 7.66
C ALA A 116 7.96 5.91 8.83
N SER A 117 7.13 6.95 8.76
CA SER A 117 7.04 7.96 9.82
C SER A 117 6.29 7.48 11.06
N VAL A 118 5.53 6.39 10.97
CA VAL A 118 4.77 5.83 12.09
C VAL A 118 5.69 4.99 12.97
N SER A 119 5.80 5.34 14.25
CA SER A 119 6.63 4.62 15.24
C SER A 119 5.92 3.40 15.83
N ASP A 120 6.70 2.46 16.37
CA ASP A 120 6.15 1.27 17.05
C ASP A 120 5.45 1.63 18.36
N GLU A 121 5.91 2.67 19.05
CA GLU A 121 5.25 3.22 20.22
C GLU A 121 3.85 3.75 19.90
N GLU A 122 3.68 4.46 18.78
CA GLU A 122 2.38 4.96 18.35
C GLU A 122 1.38 3.83 18.04
N VAL A 123 1.85 2.77 17.37
CA VAL A 123 1.04 1.58 17.06
C VAL A 123 0.64 0.87 18.35
N SER A 124 1.58 0.68 19.28
CA SER A 124 1.35 0.03 20.56
C SER A 124 0.37 0.83 21.44
N GLN A 125 0.53 2.16 21.50
CA GLN A 125 -0.38 3.05 22.22
C GLN A 125 -1.79 3.01 21.62
N TRP A 126 -1.91 2.99 20.29
CA TRP A 126 -3.20 2.88 19.63
C TRP A 126 -3.88 1.55 19.97
N LYS A 127 -3.14 0.43 19.88
CA LYS A 127 -3.63 -0.90 20.21
C LYS A 127 -4.16 -0.97 21.64
N GLU A 128 -3.43 -0.45 22.63
CA GLU A 128 -3.85 -0.48 24.03
C GLU A 128 -5.11 0.36 24.27
N ARG A 129 -5.18 1.56 23.68
CA ARG A 129 -6.36 2.45 23.79
C ARG A 129 -7.63 1.82 23.22
N HIS A 130 -7.50 0.96 22.21
CA HIS A 130 -8.63 0.35 21.51
C HIS A 130 -8.79 -1.15 21.80
N ARG A 131 -8.14 -1.65 22.86
CA ARG A 131 -8.20 -3.06 23.30
C ARG A 131 -9.57 -3.46 23.89
N LYS A 132 -10.45 -2.50 24.19
CA LYS A 132 -11.73 -2.69 24.89
C LYS A 132 -12.98 -2.48 24.03
N VAL A 133 -12.83 -2.39 22.70
CA VAL A 133 -13.97 -2.29 21.75
C VAL A 133 -14.14 -3.62 21.03
#